data_AF-A0A2S7YB48-F1
#
_entry.id   AF-A0A2S7YB48-F1
#
_cell.length_a   1.000
_cell.length_b   1.000
_cell.length_c   1.000
_cell.angle_alpha   90.00
_cell.angle_beta   90.00
_cell.angle_gamma   90.00
#
_symmetry.space_group_name_H-M   'P 1'
#
loop_
_entity.id
_entity.type
_entity.pdbx_description
1 polymer ?
#
loop_
_entity_poly.entity_id
_entity_poly.type
_entity_poly.pdbx_seq_one_letter_code
_entity_poly.pdbx_strand_id
1 'polypeptide(L)'
;MNKILGILDEQRVANETLVVAVRDHGLSIAENHGVTAYLNPNVANFHVPLVLSHPQLPTLHSNAAVQSLQILPTILDLLLETRSLPDEAFQAAADLLGLYEGQSLIGPIHTESRKTGQPNWQFIVMNSGKATLGVRSARDPAWRLVVPLVEDMEWRFTNLEDSPNETEEIVDFGYTSFLGTIEEIHGKGAAVWAEEAAFLARWWVDENRRRYRYTE
;
A
#
# COMPACT_ATOMS: atom_id res chain seq x y z
N MET A 1 17.69 -13.04 10.80
CA MET A 1 17.29 -12.01 11.77
C MET A 1 18.02 -12.16 13.11
N ASN A 2 17.94 -13.30 13.81
CA ASN A 2 18.57 -13.49 15.14
C ASN A 2 20.05 -13.09 15.22
N LYS A 3 20.84 -13.34 14.18
CA LYS A 3 22.25 -12.96 14.14
C LYS A 3 22.46 -11.43 14.15
N ILE A 4 21.58 -10.68 13.47
CA ILE A 4 21.64 -9.20 13.44
C ILE A 4 21.26 -8.66 14.81
N LEU A 5 20.14 -9.14 15.38
CA LEU A 5 19.70 -8.71 16.71
C LEU A 5 20.74 -9.05 17.80
N GLY A 6 21.34 -10.24 17.74
CA GLY A 6 22.42 -10.63 18.64
C GLY A 6 23.64 -9.71 18.54
N ILE A 7 24.01 -9.23 17.35
CA ILE A 7 25.08 -8.24 17.20
C ILE A 7 24.72 -6.91 17.90
N LEU A 8 23.47 -6.43 17.77
CA LEU A 8 23.04 -5.20 18.45
C LEU A 8 23.12 -5.32 19.97
N ASP A 9 22.75 -6.49 20.50
CA ASP A 9 22.85 -6.80 21.94
C ASP A 9 24.29 -6.91 22.41
N GLU A 10 25.14 -7.65 21.67
CA GLU A 10 26.57 -7.82 21.96
C GLU A 10 27.33 -6.49 21.98
N GLN A 11 26.99 -5.59 21.05
CA GLN A 11 27.56 -4.24 20.98
C GLN A 11 26.90 -3.26 21.96
N ARG A 12 25.84 -3.68 22.68
CA ARG A 12 25.08 -2.86 23.63
C ARG A 12 24.44 -1.60 23.03
N VAL A 13 24.05 -1.66 21.76
CA VAL A 13 23.43 -0.54 21.02
C VAL A 13 21.94 -0.76 20.74
N ALA A 14 21.35 -1.84 21.28
CA ALA A 14 19.94 -2.16 21.07
C ALA A 14 18.97 -1.05 21.54
N ASN A 15 19.30 -0.35 22.62
CA ASN A 15 18.50 0.78 23.15
C ASN A 15 18.70 2.10 22.37
N GLU A 16 19.53 2.09 21.34
CA GLU A 16 19.83 3.26 20.49
C GLU A 16 19.54 2.96 19.00
N THR A 17 18.95 1.79 18.70
CA THR A 17 18.76 1.30 17.34
C THR A 17 17.31 0.93 17.08
N LEU A 18 16.63 1.71 16.24
CA LEU A 18 15.35 1.32 15.65
C LEU A 18 15.60 0.27 14.55
N VAL A 19 14.99 -0.91 14.69
CA VAL A 19 15.00 -1.94 13.66
C VAL A 19 13.74 -1.84 12.81
N VAL A 20 13.89 -1.61 11.51
CA VAL A 20 12.80 -1.63 10.53
C VAL A 20 12.98 -2.85 9.63
N ALA A 21 12.03 -3.79 9.69
CA ALA A 21 12.03 -5.00 8.88
C ALA A 21 10.82 -4.96 7.92
N VAL A 22 11.10 -5.03 6.62
CA VAL A 22 10.09 -4.98 5.56
C VAL A 22 10.55 -5.82 4.37
N ARG A 23 9.61 -6.29 3.54
CA ARG A 23 9.90 -6.83 2.21
C ARG A 23 9.50 -5.83 1.13
N ASP A 24 10.20 -5.86 0.01
CA ASP A 24 9.84 -5.09 -1.18
C ASP A 24 8.55 -5.60 -1.84
N HIS A 25 8.39 -6.92 -1.91
CA HIS A 25 7.17 -7.58 -2.39
C HIS A 25 7.02 -9.00 -1.81
N GLY A 26 5.85 -9.60 -2.05
CA GLY A 26 5.50 -10.97 -1.68
C GLY A 26 5.62 -11.97 -2.83
N LEU A 27 5.06 -13.17 -2.65
CA LEU A 27 4.94 -14.21 -3.67
C LEU A 27 3.65 -15.00 -3.42
N SER A 28 2.84 -15.16 -4.48
CA SER A 28 1.52 -15.81 -4.47
C SER A 28 1.60 -17.33 -4.73
N ILE A 29 2.56 -18.01 -4.10
CA ILE A 29 2.83 -19.44 -4.34
C ILE A 29 1.65 -20.31 -3.88
N ALA A 30 1.07 -19.99 -2.73
CA ALA A 30 -0.01 -20.79 -2.16
C ALA A 30 -1.35 -20.50 -2.84
N GLU A 31 -1.52 -19.27 -3.33
CA GLU A 31 -2.76 -18.72 -3.85
C GLU A 31 -2.97 -19.08 -5.32
N ASN A 32 -1.91 -18.98 -6.13
CA ASN A 32 -2.01 -19.25 -7.58
C ASN A 32 -0.78 -19.92 -8.18
N HIS A 33 0.08 -20.53 -7.36
CA HIS A 33 1.33 -21.16 -7.80
C HIS A 33 2.30 -20.17 -8.48
N GLY A 34 2.15 -18.87 -8.20
CA GLY A 34 3.00 -17.80 -8.71
C GLY A 34 4.41 -17.88 -8.13
N VAL A 35 5.35 -18.40 -8.92
CA VAL A 35 6.78 -18.40 -8.58
C VAL A 35 7.46 -17.05 -8.82
N THR A 36 6.73 -16.10 -9.41
CA THR A 36 7.16 -14.73 -9.68
C THR A 36 5.97 -13.79 -9.49
N ALA A 37 6.27 -12.55 -9.09
CA ALA A 37 5.28 -11.48 -9.01
C ALA A 37 5.04 -10.78 -10.37
N TYR A 38 5.79 -11.16 -11.41
CA TYR A 38 5.67 -10.62 -12.76
C TYR A 38 4.28 -10.86 -13.36
N LEU A 39 3.62 -9.79 -13.83
CA LEU A 39 2.26 -9.80 -14.40
C LEU A 39 1.20 -10.52 -13.53
N ASN A 40 1.48 -10.67 -12.24
CA ASN A 40 0.62 -11.39 -11.32
C ASN A 40 0.04 -10.39 -10.30
N PRO A 41 -1.21 -9.95 -10.48
CA PRO A 41 -1.78 -8.92 -9.65
C PRO A 41 -2.37 -9.46 -8.34
N ASN A 42 -2.14 -10.72 -7.97
CA ASN A 42 -2.65 -11.27 -6.71
C ASN A 42 -2.10 -10.50 -5.48
N VAL A 43 -2.96 -10.25 -4.50
CA VAL A 43 -2.68 -9.47 -3.28
C VAL A 43 -1.48 -10.01 -2.49
N ALA A 44 -1.23 -11.32 -2.50
CA ALA A 44 -0.11 -11.93 -1.79
C ALA A 44 1.26 -11.50 -2.36
N ASN A 45 1.31 -10.98 -3.60
CA ASN A 45 2.52 -10.35 -4.15
C ASN A 45 2.79 -8.95 -3.56
N PHE A 46 1.82 -8.34 -2.89
CA PHE A 46 1.89 -6.95 -2.40
C PHE A 46 1.71 -6.83 -0.89
N HIS A 47 1.11 -7.83 -0.25
CA HIS A 47 0.99 -7.90 1.20
C HIS A 47 2.31 -8.40 1.79
N VAL A 48 3.04 -7.48 2.41
CA VAL A 48 4.34 -7.75 3.04
C VAL A 48 4.30 -7.39 4.53
N PRO A 49 5.08 -8.08 5.38
CA PRO A 49 5.26 -7.64 6.75
C PRO A 49 5.99 -6.29 6.78
N LEU A 50 5.54 -5.40 7.65
CA LEU A 50 6.23 -4.17 8.04
C LEU A 50 6.31 -4.12 9.57
N VAL A 51 7.52 -4.16 10.10
CA VAL A 51 7.78 -4.15 11.54
C VAL A 51 8.75 -3.04 11.88
N LEU A 52 8.39 -2.20 12.84
CA LEU A 52 9.28 -1.22 13.48
C LEU A 52 9.45 -1.66 14.94
N SER A 53 10.69 -1.87 15.37
CA SER A 53 10.99 -2.46 16.67
C SER A 53 12.11 -1.71 17.39
N HIS A 54 11.87 -1.39 18.66
CA HIS A 54 12.85 -0.81 19.57
C HIS A 54 12.49 -1.21 21.02
N PRO A 55 13.45 -1.51 21.91
CA PRO A 55 13.16 -2.00 23.27
C PRO A 55 12.27 -1.09 24.13
N GLN A 56 12.27 0.21 23.83
CA GLN A 56 11.51 1.22 24.57
C GLN A 56 10.20 1.65 23.89
N LEU A 57 9.90 1.12 22.69
CA LEU A 57 8.65 1.43 22.02
C LEU A 57 7.52 0.53 22.55
N PRO A 58 6.29 1.06 22.67
CA PRO A 58 5.14 0.24 23.04
C PRO A 58 4.83 -0.77 21.94
N THR A 59 4.29 -1.92 22.32
CA THR A 59 3.74 -2.88 21.36
C THR A 59 2.41 -2.36 20.83
N LEU A 60 2.32 -2.18 19.52
CA LEU A 60 1.11 -1.81 18.82
C LEU A 60 0.93 -2.70 17.60
N HIS A 61 -0.31 -3.14 17.38
CA HIS A 61 -0.72 -3.85 16.18
C HIS A 61 -1.73 -2.99 15.43
N SER A 62 -1.49 -2.78 14.13
CA SER A 62 -2.40 -2.03 13.26
C SER A 62 -2.83 -2.94 12.10
N ASN A 63 -4.15 -2.99 11.89
CA ASN A 63 -4.76 -3.64 10.72
C ASN A 63 -5.14 -2.61 9.64
N ALA A 64 -4.67 -1.37 9.76
CA ALA A 64 -4.95 -0.34 8.76
C ALA A 64 -4.32 -0.70 7.41
N ALA A 65 -4.98 -0.33 6.32
CA ALA A 65 -4.40 -0.46 4.98
C ALA A 65 -3.22 0.51 4.82
N VAL A 66 -2.00 -0.02 4.80
CA VAL A 66 -0.75 0.77 4.74
C VAL A 66 0.07 0.53 3.47
N GLN A 67 0.82 1.53 3.03
CA GLN A 67 1.72 1.46 1.88
C GLN A 67 3.16 1.81 2.27
N SER A 68 4.12 1.42 1.43
CA SER A 68 5.55 1.69 1.63
C SER A 68 5.89 3.19 1.78
N LEU A 69 5.10 4.09 1.19
CA LEU A 69 5.23 5.54 1.33
C LEU A 69 5.13 6.04 2.77
N GLN A 70 4.57 5.23 3.67
CA GLN A 70 4.40 5.58 5.09
C GLN A 70 5.64 5.24 5.93
N ILE A 71 6.58 4.44 5.42
CA ILE A 71 7.74 3.99 6.20
C ILE A 71 8.61 5.17 6.63
N LEU A 72 9.03 6.00 5.67
CA LEU A 72 9.92 7.12 5.93
C LEU A 72 9.30 8.21 6.81
N PRO A 73 8.07 8.72 6.54
CA PRO A 73 7.45 9.67 7.46
C PRO A 73 7.26 9.08 8.86
N THR A 74 6.98 7.79 9.02
CA THR A 74 6.93 7.15 10.34
C THR A 74 8.28 7.16 11.06
N ILE A 75 9.39 6.90 10.36
CA ILE A 75 10.73 6.95 10.95
C ILE A 75 11.06 8.38 11.37
N LEU A 76 10.79 9.38 10.53
CA LEU A 76 11.01 10.78 10.86
C LEU A 76 10.20 11.20 12.08
N ASP A 77 8.93 10.84 12.13
CA ASP A 77 8.03 11.18 13.22
C ASP A 77 8.45 10.50 14.54
N LEU A 78 8.89 9.23 14.50
CA LEU A 78 9.50 8.56 15.67
C LEU A 78 10.75 9.28 16.18
N LEU A 79 11.63 9.73 15.28
CA LEU A 79 12.84 10.47 15.65
C LEU A 79 12.51 11.82 16.31
N LEU A 80 11.46 12.49 15.84
CA LEU A 80 10.96 13.76 16.39
C LEU A 80 10.29 13.54 17.76
N GLU A 81 9.34 12.62 17.86
CA GLU A 81 8.60 12.34 19.10
C GLU A 81 9.50 11.83 20.23
N THR A 82 10.52 11.04 19.90
CA THR A 82 11.49 10.54 20.90
C THR A 82 12.61 11.54 21.21
N ARG A 83 12.69 12.67 20.49
CA ARG A 83 13.79 13.65 20.57
C ARG A 83 15.17 13.01 20.46
N SER A 84 15.30 12.05 19.54
CA SER A 84 16.52 11.27 19.35
C SER A 84 17.52 11.95 18.40
N LEU A 85 17.25 13.19 17.99
CA LEU A 85 18.06 13.99 17.09
C LEU A 85 18.61 15.25 17.79
N PRO A 86 19.83 15.70 17.47
CA PRO A 86 20.31 17.03 17.86
C PRO A 86 19.50 18.13 17.15
N ASP A 87 19.50 19.35 17.70
CA ASP A 87 18.65 20.46 17.26
C ASP A 87 18.67 20.72 15.75
N GLU A 88 19.84 20.69 15.12
CA GLU A 88 19.98 20.91 13.67
C GLU A 88 19.30 19.80 12.85
N ALA A 89 19.49 18.54 13.24
CA ALA A 89 18.89 17.39 12.57
C ALA A 89 17.39 17.27 12.88
N PHE A 90 16.96 17.69 14.07
CA PHE A 90 15.55 17.77 14.45
C PHE A 90 14.80 18.71 13.50
N GLN A 91 15.34 19.91 13.26
CA GLN A 91 14.70 20.86 12.33
C GLN A 91 14.64 20.30 10.91
N ALA A 92 15.73 19.68 10.43
CA ALA A 92 15.74 19.05 9.10
C ALA A 92 14.70 17.93 8.98
N ALA A 93 14.54 17.09 10.00
CA ALA A 93 13.54 16.02 10.00
C ALA A 93 12.11 16.58 9.98
N ALA A 94 11.83 17.64 10.75
CA ALA A 94 10.54 18.32 10.77
C ALA A 94 10.20 18.95 9.41
N ASP A 95 11.18 19.60 8.77
CA ASP A 95 11.01 20.20 7.44
C ASP A 95 10.76 19.14 6.36
N LEU A 96 11.47 18.01 6.44
CA LEU A 96 11.31 16.88 5.51
C LEU A 96 9.97 16.17 5.67
N LEU A 97 9.44 16.05 6.88
CA LEU A 97 8.21 15.29 7.16
C LEU A 97 7.04 15.79 6.31
N GLY A 98 6.91 17.11 6.14
CA GLY A 98 5.84 17.73 5.34
C GLY A 98 5.96 17.54 3.82
N LEU A 99 7.07 16.99 3.33
CA LEU A 99 7.30 16.75 1.90
C LEU A 99 6.88 15.34 1.44
N TYR A 100 6.64 14.42 2.37
CA TYR A 100 6.23 13.05 2.04
C TYR A 100 4.71 12.92 1.92
N GLU A 101 4.26 12.19 0.89
CA GLU A 101 2.83 11.94 0.63
C GLU A 101 2.22 10.94 1.63
N GLY A 102 3.05 10.11 2.28
CA GLY A 102 2.60 9.08 3.22
C GLY A 102 2.28 9.62 4.61
N GLN A 103 1.25 9.07 5.24
CA GLN A 103 0.90 9.34 6.64
C GLN A 103 1.79 8.54 7.58
N SER A 104 2.33 9.18 8.62
CA SER A 104 3.02 8.49 9.71
C SER A 104 2.12 7.46 10.39
N LEU A 105 2.70 6.32 10.77
CA LEU A 105 2.00 5.20 11.41
C LEU A 105 1.94 5.30 12.94
N ILE A 106 2.56 6.31 13.55
CA ILE A 106 2.54 6.48 15.01
C ILE A 106 1.21 7.05 15.53
N GLY A 107 0.37 7.59 14.63
CA GLY A 107 -0.93 8.15 14.93
C GLY A 107 -2.08 7.49 14.15
N PRO A 108 -3.32 7.93 14.38
CA PRO A 108 -4.48 7.44 13.64
C PRO A 108 -4.36 7.72 12.13
N ILE A 109 -4.50 6.68 11.31
CA ILE A 109 -4.51 6.83 9.85
C ILE A 109 -5.82 7.46 9.42
N HIS A 110 -5.73 8.57 8.68
CA HIS A 110 -6.88 9.17 8.03
C HIS A 110 -7.24 8.37 6.78
N THR A 111 -8.45 7.83 6.79
CA THR A 111 -9.00 7.03 5.69
C THR A 111 -9.66 7.89 4.61
N GLU A 112 -9.87 9.18 4.88
CA GLU A 112 -10.42 10.17 3.97
C GLU A 112 -9.88 11.58 4.25
N SER A 113 -9.97 12.44 3.23
CA SER A 113 -9.60 13.85 3.31
C SER A 113 -10.63 14.62 4.15
N ARG A 114 -10.17 15.28 5.21
CA ARG A 114 -11.02 16.18 6.03
C ARG A 114 -11.55 17.39 5.26
N LYS A 115 -10.95 17.72 4.10
CA LYS A 115 -11.36 18.88 3.28
C LYS A 115 -12.36 18.51 2.21
N THR A 116 -12.21 17.34 1.59
CA THR A 116 -12.98 16.94 0.40
C THR A 116 -13.86 15.71 0.62
N GLY A 117 -13.69 14.99 1.73
CA GLY A 117 -14.35 13.70 1.98
C GLY A 117 -13.89 12.57 1.05
N GLN A 118 -12.92 12.82 0.17
CA GLN A 118 -12.41 11.81 -0.75
C GLN A 118 -11.63 10.74 0.03
N PRO A 119 -11.75 9.45 -0.33
CA PRO A 119 -10.95 8.40 0.28
C PRO A 119 -9.45 8.64 0.12
N ASN A 120 -8.69 8.12 1.08
CA ASN A 120 -7.26 7.94 0.90
C ASN A 120 -7.03 6.73 -0.03
N TRP A 121 -6.83 7.04 -1.31
CA TRP A 121 -6.61 6.08 -2.38
C TRP A 121 -5.16 5.59 -2.42
N GLN A 122 -5.01 4.31 -2.73
CA GLN A 122 -3.75 3.59 -2.63
C GLN A 122 -3.50 2.84 -3.94
N PHE A 123 -2.36 3.10 -4.54
CA PHE A 123 -2.01 2.67 -5.89
C PHE A 123 -0.80 1.76 -5.84
N ILE A 124 -0.91 0.59 -6.46
CA ILE A 124 0.07 -0.48 -6.36
C ILE A 124 0.50 -0.89 -7.75
N VAL A 125 1.80 -0.72 -8.03
CA VAL A 125 2.42 -1.09 -9.30
C VAL A 125 3.44 -2.20 -9.10
N MET A 126 3.54 -3.11 -10.06
CA MET A 126 4.61 -4.11 -10.13
C MET A 126 5.62 -3.68 -11.19
N ASN A 127 6.88 -3.53 -10.79
CA ASN A 127 7.89 -2.73 -11.51
C ASN A 127 8.41 -3.33 -12.84
N SER A 128 7.92 -4.50 -13.23
CA SER A 128 8.14 -5.08 -14.56
C SER A 128 6.84 -5.31 -15.34
N GLY A 129 5.67 -5.19 -14.71
CA GLY A 129 4.40 -5.56 -15.32
C GLY A 129 3.93 -4.62 -16.41
N LYS A 130 3.95 -3.30 -16.18
CA LYS A 130 3.33 -2.24 -17.02
C LYS A 130 1.88 -2.48 -17.48
N ALA A 131 1.29 -3.62 -17.14
CA ALA A 131 0.06 -4.12 -17.72
C ALA A 131 -1.14 -3.91 -16.80
N THR A 132 -0.91 -3.79 -15.49
CA THR A 132 -1.98 -3.64 -14.50
C THR A 132 -1.61 -2.66 -13.40
N LEU A 133 -2.61 -1.98 -12.86
CA LEU A 133 -2.53 -1.11 -11.69
C LEU A 133 -3.50 -1.62 -10.62
N GLY A 134 -2.97 -1.94 -9.43
CA GLY A 134 -3.80 -2.27 -8.27
C GLY A 134 -4.28 -1.00 -7.58
N VAL A 135 -5.55 -0.98 -7.17
CA VAL A 135 -6.21 0.15 -6.51
C VAL A 135 -6.99 -0.35 -5.30
N ARG A 136 -6.87 0.35 -4.18
CA ARG A 136 -7.69 0.18 -2.98
C ARG A 136 -7.91 1.53 -2.31
N SER A 137 -8.86 1.62 -1.38
CA SER A 137 -9.04 2.79 -0.52
C SER A 137 -8.81 2.41 0.94
N ALA A 138 -8.25 3.31 1.74
CA ALA A 138 -8.12 3.06 3.18
C ALA A 138 -9.47 3.11 3.92
N ARG A 139 -10.49 3.77 3.32
CA ARG A 139 -11.86 3.84 3.85
C ARG A 139 -12.61 2.52 3.70
N ASP A 140 -12.42 1.86 2.55
CA ASP A 140 -13.12 0.64 2.16
C ASP A 140 -12.07 -0.45 1.85
N PRO A 141 -11.28 -0.90 2.85
CA PRO A 141 -10.10 -1.74 2.64
C PRO A 141 -10.43 -3.17 2.17
N ALA A 142 -11.71 -3.56 2.26
CA ALA A 142 -12.21 -4.83 1.78
C ALA A 142 -12.18 -4.91 0.25
N TRP A 143 -12.38 -3.80 -0.46
CA TRP A 143 -12.49 -3.82 -1.91
C TRP A 143 -11.16 -3.52 -2.58
N ARG A 144 -10.83 -4.33 -3.59
CA ARG A 144 -9.63 -4.18 -4.40
C ARG A 144 -9.97 -4.28 -5.88
N LEU A 145 -9.43 -3.35 -6.64
CA LEU A 145 -9.56 -3.31 -8.09
C LEU A 145 -8.19 -3.48 -8.75
N VAL A 146 -8.09 -4.30 -9.77
CA VAL A 146 -6.95 -4.34 -10.69
C VAL A 146 -7.43 -3.80 -12.03
N VAL A 147 -6.80 -2.71 -12.44
CA VAL A 147 -7.12 -1.99 -13.67
C VAL A 147 -6.14 -2.39 -14.77
N PRO A 148 -6.61 -2.88 -15.92
CA PRO A 148 -5.75 -3.16 -17.06
C PRO A 148 -5.28 -1.84 -17.69
N LEU A 149 -3.98 -1.76 -17.98
CA LEU A 149 -3.33 -0.63 -18.66
C LEU A 149 -3.02 -0.93 -20.14
N VAL A 150 -3.21 -2.18 -20.55
CA VAL A 150 -3.02 -2.71 -21.91
C VAL A 150 -4.22 -3.60 -22.27
N GLU A 151 -4.49 -3.78 -23.55
CA GLU A 151 -5.74 -4.39 -24.06
C GLU A 151 -5.89 -5.89 -23.77
N ASP A 152 -4.79 -6.61 -23.54
CA ASP A 152 -4.76 -8.06 -23.33
C ASP A 152 -4.88 -8.47 -21.85
N MET A 153 -5.20 -7.53 -20.96
CA MET A 153 -5.42 -7.79 -19.54
C MET A 153 -6.88 -7.56 -19.15
N GLU A 154 -7.36 -8.39 -18.22
CA GLU A 154 -8.72 -8.31 -17.68
C GLU A 154 -8.82 -7.29 -16.55
N TRP A 155 -10.02 -6.73 -16.38
CA TRP A 155 -10.41 -6.10 -15.13
C TRP A 155 -10.55 -7.18 -14.06
N ARG A 156 -10.13 -6.90 -12.83
CA ARG A 156 -10.31 -7.80 -11.68
C ARG A 156 -10.84 -7.05 -10.49
N PHE A 157 -11.90 -7.55 -9.88
CA PHE A 157 -12.42 -7.07 -8.60
C PHE A 157 -12.39 -8.20 -7.58
N THR A 158 -12.00 -7.88 -6.35
CA THR A 158 -12.08 -8.80 -5.23
C THR A 158 -12.62 -8.10 -4.00
N ASN A 159 -13.54 -8.78 -3.30
CA ASN A 159 -13.83 -8.48 -1.90
C ASN A 159 -12.91 -9.34 -1.01
N LEU A 160 -11.93 -8.70 -0.37
CA LEU A 160 -10.94 -9.32 0.51
C LEU A 160 -11.53 -9.82 1.84
N GLU A 161 -12.74 -9.41 2.22
CA GLU A 161 -13.43 -10.03 3.36
C GLU A 161 -13.90 -11.45 3.03
N ASP A 162 -14.39 -11.65 1.81
CA ASP A 162 -14.87 -12.95 1.32
C ASP A 162 -13.72 -13.82 0.81
N SER A 163 -12.73 -13.18 0.17
CA SER A 163 -11.59 -13.81 -0.51
C SER A 163 -10.27 -13.11 -0.12
N PRO A 164 -9.77 -13.27 1.13
CA PRO A 164 -8.59 -12.55 1.63
C PRO A 164 -7.31 -12.77 0.84
N ASN A 165 -7.22 -13.92 0.17
CA ASN A 165 -6.09 -14.35 -0.64
C ASN A 165 -6.34 -14.21 -2.15
N GLU A 166 -7.49 -13.64 -2.53
CA GLU A 166 -7.94 -13.49 -3.92
C GLU A 166 -7.88 -14.80 -4.73
N THR A 167 -8.39 -15.88 -4.13
CA THR A 167 -8.60 -17.17 -4.81
C THR A 167 -9.92 -17.20 -5.57
N GLU A 168 -10.83 -16.29 -5.24
CA GLU A 168 -12.07 -16.01 -5.95
C GLU A 168 -12.12 -14.52 -6.31
N GLU A 169 -12.37 -14.23 -7.58
CA GLU A 169 -12.38 -12.89 -8.16
C GLU A 169 -13.45 -12.76 -9.24
N ILE A 170 -13.91 -11.54 -9.47
CA ILE A 170 -14.68 -11.19 -10.68
C ILE A 170 -13.67 -10.72 -11.72
N VAL A 171 -13.68 -11.36 -12.90
CA VAL A 171 -12.84 -11.01 -14.05
C VAL A 171 -13.66 -10.81 -15.30
N ASP A 172 -13.33 -9.78 -16.08
CA ASP A 172 -13.93 -9.54 -17.39
C ASP A 172 -13.02 -8.61 -18.22
N PHE A 173 -13.01 -8.80 -19.54
CA PHE A 173 -12.38 -7.84 -20.47
C PHE A 173 -13.26 -6.60 -20.68
N GLY A 174 -14.58 -6.75 -20.60
CA GLY A 174 -15.55 -5.68 -20.80
C GLY A 174 -15.82 -4.87 -19.53
N TYR A 175 -15.49 -3.58 -19.54
CA TYR A 175 -15.71 -2.71 -18.37
C TYR A 175 -17.18 -2.63 -17.92
N THR A 176 -18.13 -2.57 -18.85
CA THR A 176 -19.56 -2.45 -18.50
C THR A 176 -20.12 -3.75 -17.91
N SER A 177 -19.78 -4.90 -18.48
CA SER A 177 -20.20 -6.21 -17.95
C SER A 177 -19.50 -6.53 -16.63
N PHE A 178 -18.24 -6.11 -16.47
CA PHE A 178 -17.51 -6.16 -15.22
C PHE A 178 -18.26 -5.44 -14.07
N LEU A 179 -18.62 -4.17 -14.26
CA LEU A 179 -19.36 -3.41 -13.25
C LEU A 179 -20.74 -4.00 -12.97
N GLY A 180 -21.44 -4.49 -14.00
CA GLY A 180 -22.73 -5.17 -13.83
C GLY A 180 -22.63 -6.42 -12.96
N THR A 181 -21.56 -7.20 -13.13
CA THR A 181 -21.31 -8.41 -12.33
C THR A 181 -20.99 -8.06 -10.88
N ILE A 182 -20.22 -6.99 -10.63
CA ILE A 182 -19.96 -6.49 -9.28
C ILE A 182 -21.26 -6.03 -8.62
N GLU A 183 -22.13 -5.30 -9.34
CA GLU A 183 -23.42 -4.85 -8.80
C GLU A 183 -24.34 -6.03 -8.47
N GLU A 184 -24.37 -7.07 -9.31
CA GLU A 184 -25.17 -8.27 -9.08
C GLU A 184 -24.71 -9.06 -7.84
N ILE A 185 -23.39 -9.24 -7.66
CA ILE A 185 -22.82 -10.11 -6.62
C ILE A 185 -22.61 -9.34 -5.30
N HIS A 186 -22.02 -8.14 -5.35
CA HIS A 186 -21.60 -7.37 -4.18
C HIS A 186 -22.45 -6.09 -3.96
N GLY A 187 -23.45 -5.85 -4.82
CA GLY A 187 -24.37 -4.74 -4.70
C GLY A 187 -23.86 -3.43 -5.30
N LYS A 188 -24.79 -2.49 -5.46
CA LYS A 188 -24.55 -1.19 -6.09
C LYS A 188 -23.42 -0.37 -5.46
N GLY A 189 -23.23 -0.47 -4.14
CA GLY A 189 -22.16 0.24 -3.44
C GLY A 189 -20.76 -0.17 -3.92
N ALA A 190 -20.52 -1.47 -4.07
CA ALA A 190 -19.26 -2.00 -4.57
C ALA A 190 -19.01 -1.62 -6.04
N ALA A 191 -20.06 -1.65 -6.87
CA ALA A 191 -19.95 -1.24 -8.28
C ALA A 191 -19.62 0.26 -8.44
N VAL A 192 -20.28 1.13 -7.65
CA VAL A 192 -19.98 2.57 -7.62
C VAL A 192 -18.56 2.83 -7.13
N TRP A 193 -18.12 2.11 -6.09
CA TRP A 193 -16.74 2.20 -5.61
C TRP A 193 -15.73 1.76 -6.68
N ALA A 194 -16.02 0.67 -7.41
CA ALA A 194 -15.16 0.16 -8.46
C ALA A 194 -15.06 1.14 -9.64
N GLU A 195 -16.17 1.80 -9.99
CA GLU A 195 -16.19 2.88 -10.98
C GLU A 195 -15.34 4.09 -10.52
N GLU A 196 -15.47 4.52 -9.27
CA GLU A 196 -14.66 5.62 -8.71
C GLU A 196 -13.16 5.24 -8.69
N ALA A 197 -12.84 4.01 -8.28
CA ALA A 197 -11.48 3.48 -8.27
C ALA A 197 -10.87 3.44 -9.68
N ALA A 198 -11.64 3.02 -10.69
CA ALA A 198 -11.21 3.02 -12.09
C ALA A 198 -10.95 4.44 -12.61
N PHE A 199 -11.80 5.41 -12.26
CA PHE A 199 -11.61 6.81 -12.62
C PHE A 199 -10.30 7.37 -12.03
N LEU A 200 -10.03 7.10 -10.75
CA LEU A 200 -8.81 7.56 -10.11
C LEU A 200 -7.56 6.84 -10.57
N ALA A 201 -7.67 5.56 -10.95
CA ALA A 201 -6.59 4.83 -11.61
C ALA A 201 -6.13 5.56 -12.88
N ARG A 202 -7.09 5.95 -13.73
CA ARG A 202 -6.81 6.71 -14.95
C ARG A 202 -6.16 8.05 -14.65
N TRP A 203 -6.71 8.81 -13.70
CA TRP A 203 -6.11 10.09 -13.28
C TRP A 203 -4.67 9.90 -12.78
N TRP A 204 -4.42 8.90 -11.94
CA TRP A 204 -3.10 8.61 -11.38
C TRP A 204 -2.09 8.26 -12.48
N VAL A 205 -2.49 7.46 -13.48
CA VAL A 205 -1.65 7.13 -14.64
C VAL A 205 -1.31 8.40 -15.44
N ASP A 206 -2.30 9.24 -15.74
CA ASP A 206 -2.10 10.47 -16.50
C ASP A 206 -1.18 11.46 -15.76
N GLU A 207 -1.36 11.61 -14.44
CA GLU A 207 -0.48 12.46 -13.61
C GLU A 207 0.95 11.93 -13.52
N ASN A 208 1.14 10.62 -13.41
CA ASN A 208 2.48 10.03 -13.41
C ASN A 208 3.16 10.21 -14.76
N ARG A 209 2.44 10.04 -15.89
CA ARG A 209 2.98 10.35 -17.22
C ARG A 209 3.47 11.79 -17.31
N ARG A 210 2.68 12.76 -16.82
CA ARG A 210 3.09 14.18 -16.75
C ARG A 210 4.31 14.38 -15.86
N ARG A 211 4.30 13.81 -14.65
CA ARG A 211 5.39 13.91 -13.65
C ARG A 211 6.73 13.44 -14.23
N TYR A 212 6.73 12.35 -14.99
CA TYR A 212 7.93 11.79 -15.63
C TYR A 212 8.19 12.32 -17.04
N ARG A 213 7.40 13.29 -17.53
CA ARG A 213 7.47 13.85 -18.89
C ARG A 213 7.44 12.75 -19.96
N TYR A 214 6.70 11.69 -19.70
CA TYR A 214 6.48 10.61 -20.64
C TYR A 214 5.46 11.07 -21.69
N THR A 215 5.91 11.18 -22.93
CA THR A 215 5.08 11.37 -24.12
C THR A 215 5.12 10.07 -24.93
N GLU A 216 3.95 9.51 -25.26
CA GLU A 216 3.85 8.37 -26.18
C GLU A 216 4.33 8.72 -27.59
#